data_AF-A0A4U0SAL4-F1
#
_entry.id   AF-A0A4U0SAL4-F1
#
_cell.length_a   1.000
_cell.length_b   1.000
_cell.length_c   1.000
_cell.angle_alpha   90.00
_cell.angle_beta   90.00
_cell.angle_gamma   90.00
#
_symmetry.space_group_name_H-M   'P 1'
#
loop_
_entity.id
_entity.type
_entity.pdbx_description
1 polymer ?
#
loop_
_entity_poly.entity_id
_entity_poly.type
_entity_poly.pdbx_seq_one_letter_code
_entity_poly.pdbx_strand_id
1 'polypeptide(L)'
;MSFEWRYLVEDDGSFSRISNFNGCLDASSDEDLKKLHDRPDRRDRPLPPCSRCGMGLVLGWHGPLFSGVWMELCPVCDADGLAARALARWIRNPERDVRQLPQLFEDWETEVMQAKGWVRSLPESAPPGLPMYGGSAPRGRG
;
A
#
# COMPACT_ATOMS: atom_id res chain seq x y z
N MET A 1 3.26 9.42 15.78
CA MET A 1 2.11 9.29 14.86
C MET A 1 2.17 7.88 14.30
N SER A 2 1.14 7.06 14.50
CA SER A 2 1.07 5.71 13.92
C SER A 2 0.33 5.78 12.59
N PHE A 3 0.81 4.99 11.63
CA PHE A 3 0.19 4.85 10.34
C PHE A 3 0.10 3.35 10.05
N GLU A 4 -1.12 2.85 9.95
CA GLU A 4 -1.38 1.44 9.67
C GLU A 4 -2.38 1.31 8.52
N TRP A 5 -2.30 0.20 7.80
CA TRP A 5 -3.26 -0.12 6.74
C TRP A 5 -4.31 -1.10 7.28
N ARG A 6 -5.59 -0.77 7.13
CA ARG A 6 -6.70 -1.72 7.34
C ARG A 6 -7.06 -2.33 5.99
N TYR A 7 -7.06 -3.65 5.90
CA TYR A 7 -7.43 -4.39 4.70
C TYR A 7 -8.84 -4.98 4.85
N LEU A 8 -9.70 -4.76 3.86
CA LEU A 8 -11.03 -5.35 3.75
C LEU A 8 -11.00 -6.35 2.60
N VAL A 9 -11.38 -7.61 2.86
CA VAL A 9 -11.46 -8.65 1.83
C VAL A 9 -12.92 -9.05 1.69
N GLU A 10 -13.39 -9.09 0.45
CA GLU A 10 -14.74 -9.54 0.10
C GLU A 10 -14.73 -11.04 -0.27
N ASP A 11 -15.92 -11.64 -0.28
CA ASP A 11 -16.09 -13.07 -0.58
C ASP A 11 -15.62 -13.44 -1.99
N ASP A 12 -15.74 -12.51 -2.96
CA ASP A 12 -15.26 -12.67 -4.34
C ASP A 12 -13.73 -12.58 -4.47
N GLY A 13 -13.02 -12.20 -3.40
CA GLY A 13 -11.57 -12.03 -3.37
C GLY A 13 -11.06 -10.69 -3.82
N SER A 14 -11.96 -9.77 -4.17
CA SER A 14 -11.62 -8.36 -4.20
C SER A 14 -11.26 -7.88 -2.80
N PHE A 15 -10.37 -6.90 -2.73
CA PHE A 15 -9.97 -6.31 -1.47
C PHE A 15 -9.69 -4.83 -1.63
N SER A 16 -9.78 -4.11 -0.51
CA SER A 16 -9.50 -2.68 -0.42
C SER A 16 -8.61 -2.41 0.78
N ARG A 17 -7.78 -1.36 0.71
CA ARG A 17 -6.99 -0.91 1.86
C ARG A 17 -7.34 0.53 2.21
N ILE A 18 -7.45 0.80 3.50
CA ILE A 18 -7.82 2.12 4.03
C ILE A 18 -6.71 2.59 4.96
N SER A 19 -6.30 3.84 4.78
CA SER A 19 -5.33 4.50 5.65
C SER A 19 -5.92 4.66 7.06
N ASN A 20 -5.32 4.03 8.06
CA ASN A 20 -5.68 4.22 9.46
C ASN A 20 -4.65 5.15 10.12
N PHE A 21 -4.97 6.44 10.16
CA PHE A 21 -4.11 7.44 10.76
C PHE A 21 -4.39 7.54 12.26
N ASN A 22 -3.37 7.39 13.11
CA ASN A 22 -3.47 7.47 14.57
C ASN A 22 -4.57 6.60 15.19
N GLY A 23 -4.89 5.45 14.59
CA GLY A 23 -5.91 4.54 15.11
C GLY A 23 -7.35 5.08 15.01
N CYS A 24 -7.61 6.11 14.21
CA CYS A 24 -8.95 6.68 14.05
C CYS A 24 -10.00 5.66 13.58
N LEU A 25 -9.58 4.54 12.99
CA LEU A 25 -10.44 3.47 12.51
C LEU A 25 -10.38 2.19 13.37
N ASP A 26 -9.72 2.23 14.53
CA ASP A 26 -9.57 1.06 15.41
C ASP A 26 -10.90 0.62 16.03
N ALA A 27 -11.77 1.60 16.31
CA ALA A 27 -13.12 1.35 16.81
C ALA A 27 -14.13 1.01 15.69
N SER A 28 -13.73 1.13 14.42
CA SER A 28 -14.60 0.85 13.28
C SER A 28 -14.64 -0.63 12.97
N SER A 29 -15.86 -1.19 12.90
CA SER A 29 -16.06 -2.56 12.44
C SER A 29 -15.79 -2.68 10.94
N ASP A 30 -15.50 -3.89 10.47
CA ASP A 30 -15.27 -4.13 9.04
C ASP A 30 -16.53 -3.80 8.21
N GLU A 31 -17.73 -3.95 8.78
CA GLU A 31 -19.00 -3.53 8.15
C GLU A 31 -19.11 -2.01 7.99
N ASP A 32 -18.67 -1.24 8.99
CA ASP A 32 -18.66 0.22 8.91
C ASP A 32 -17.63 0.71 7.88
N LEU A 33 -16.49 0.03 7.81
CA LEU A 33 -15.46 0.30 6.82
C LEU A 33 -15.92 -0.07 5.39
N LYS A 34 -16.65 -1.18 5.23
CA LYS A 34 -17.28 -1.55 3.95
C LYS A 34 -18.22 -0.45 3.46
N LYS A 35 -19.10 0.07 4.32
CA LYS A 35 -20.01 1.19 3.96
C LYS A 35 -19.26 2.45 3.54
N LEU A 36 -18.10 2.73 4.15
CA LEU A 36 -17.27 3.87 3.76
C LEU A 36 -16.65 3.69 2.37
N HIS A 37 -16.36 2.44 1.99
CA HIS A 37 -15.71 2.07 0.73
C HIS A 37 -16.70 1.68 -0.39
N ASP A 38 -17.97 1.42 -0.08
CA ASP A 38 -18.99 1.02 -1.03
C ASP A 38 -19.44 2.20 -1.90
N ARG A 39 -18.60 2.53 -2.88
CA ARG A 39 -18.98 3.33 -4.04
C ARG A 39 -19.37 2.36 -5.16
N PRO A 40 -20.66 2.22 -5.49
CA PRO A 40 -21.16 1.21 -6.43
C PRO A 40 -20.52 1.30 -7.82
N ASP A 41 -20.05 2.47 -8.23
CA ASP A 41 -19.50 2.73 -9.58
C ASP A 41 -18.09 2.14 -9.83
N ARG A 42 -17.36 1.70 -8.78
CA ARG A 42 -15.97 1.20 -8.94
C ARG A 42 -15.87 -0.31 -9.07
N ARG A 43 -16.88 -1.07 -8.64
CA ARG A 43 -16.82 -2.53 -8.50
C ARG A 43 -17.05 -3.28 -9.83
N ASP A 44 -17.92 -2.75 -10.70
CA ASP A 44 -18.31 -3.43 -11.94
C ASP A 44 -17.45 -3.07 -13.16
N ARG A 45 -16.47 -2.17 -13.01
CA ARG A 45 -15.65 -1.77 -14.16
C ARG A 45 -14.57 -2.83 -14.40
N PRO A 46 -14.55 -3.49 -15.57
CA PRO A 46 -13.50 -4.45 -15.87
C PRO A 46 -12.14 -3.76 -15.81
N LEU A 47 -11.15 -4.47 -15.25
CA LEU A 47 -9.77 -3.99 -15.25
C LEU A 47 -9.33 -3.75 -16.71
N PRO A 48 -8.63 -2.65 -17.00
CA PRO A 48 -8.05 -2.46 -18.32
C PRO A 48 -7.06 -3.59 -18.64
N PRO A 49 -6.82 -3.89 -19.92
CA PRO A 49 -5.77 -4.83 -20.31
C PRO A 49 -4.40 -4.33 -19.84
N CYS A 50 -3.47 -5.24 -19.62
CA CYS A 50 -2.11 -4.90 -19.22
C CYS A 50 -1.45 -4.02 -20.27
N SER A 51 -0.90 -2.89 -19.83
CA SER A 51 -0.20 -1.94 -20.70
C SER A 51 1.02 -2.54 -21.42
N ARG A 52 1.63 -3.60 -20.84
CA ARG A 52 2.85 -4.24 -21.36
C ARG A 52 2.60 -5.30 -22.42
N CYS A 53 1.54 -6.09 -22.28
CA CYS A 53 1.29 -7.25 -23.16
C CYS A 53 -0.14 -7.37 -23.70
N GLY A 54 -1.05 -6.48 -23.29
CA GLY A 54 -2.46 -6.50 -23.69
C GLY A 54 -3.32 -7.58 -23.03
N MET A 55 -2.73 -8.47 -22.22
CA MET A 55 -3.47 -9.54 -21.53
C MET A 55 -4.21 -9.04 -20.28
N GLY A 56 -5.17 -9.82 -19.79
CA GLY A 56 -5.95 -9.46 -18.60
C GLY A 56 -5.09 -9.25 -17.35
N LEU A 57 -5.37 -8.17 -16.63
CA LEU A 57 -4.78 -7.89 -15.31
C LEU A 57 -5.47 -8.73 -14.23
N VAL A 58 -4.70 -9.14 -13.24
CA VAL A 58 -5.22 -9.76 -12.00
C VAL A 58 -5.54 -8.68 -10.96
N LEU A 59 -4.79 -7.57 -10.98
CA LEU A 59 -5.00 -6.44 -10.09
C LEU A 59 -4.53 -5.14 -10.76
N GLY A 60 -5.31 -4.07 -10.59
CA GLY A 60 -4.91 -2.70 -10.89
C GLY A 60 -4.98 -1.85 -9.63
N TRP A 61 -3.94 -1.09 -9.33
CA TRP A 61 -3.82 -0.38 -8.06
C TRP A 61 -3.20 1.01 -8.22
N HIS A 62 -3.69 1.98 -7.45
CA HIS A 62 -3.00 3.27 -7.33
C HIS A 62 -1.90 3.14 -6.27
N GLY A 63 -0.67 3.42 -6.67
CA GLY A 63 0.47 3.41 -5.77
C GLY A 63 0.29 4.36 -4.58
N PRO A 64 1.25 4.35 -3.64
CA PRO A 64 1.19 5.16 -2.43
C PRO A 64 0.81 6.62 -2.74
N LEU A 65 0.10 7.26 -1.79
CA LEU A 65 -0.28 8.67 -1.89
C LEU A 65 0.90 9.51 -2.39
N PHE A 66 0.63 10.42 -3.33
CA PHE A 66 1.61 11.30 -4.00
C PHE A 66 2.51 10.67 -5.07
N SER A 67 2.57 9.34 -5.21
CA SER A 67 3.37 8.73 -6.29
C SER A 67 2.77 8.97 -7.68
N GLY A 68 1.43 9.09 -7.78
CA GLY A 68 0.72 9.16 -9.06
C GLY A 68 0.85 7.90 -9.92
N VAL A 69 1.47 6.84 -9.39
CA VAL A 69 1.79 5.62 -10.13
C VAL A 69 0.56 4.74 -10.23
N TRP A 70 0.21 4.34 -11.45
CA TRP A 70 -0.66 3.19 -11.67
C TRP A 70 0.18 1.91 -11.67
N MET A 71 -0.25 0.94 -10.86
CA MET A 71 0.42 -0.34 -10.65
C MET A 71 -0.46 -1.44 -11.23
N GLU A 72 0.18 -2.33 -11.99
CA GLU A 72 -0.49 -3.41 -12.71
C GLU A 72 0.11 -4.73 -12.29
N LEU A 73 -0.72 -5.67 -11.85
CA LEU A 73 -0.32 -7.05 -11.64
C LEU A 73 -0.75 -7.89 -12.84
N CYS A 74 0.22 -8.21 -13.68
CA CYS A 74 0.04 -9.05 -14.85
C CYS A 74 0.69 -10.42 -14.63
N PRO A 75 -0.06 -11.52 -14.72
CA PRO A 75 0.47 -12.86 -14.46
C PRO A 75 1.51 -13.32 -15.50
N VAL A 76 1.56 -12.67 -16.66
CA VAL A 76 2.52 -12.94 -17.73
C VAL A 76 3.78 -12.09 -17.54
N CYS A 77 3.62 -10.77 -17.47
CA CYS A 77 4.76 -9.86 -17.39
C CYS A 77 5.46 -9.88 -16.02
N ASP A 78 4.76 -10.27 -14.96
CA ASP A 78 5.32 -10.34 -13.60
C ASP A 78 5.61 -11.79 -13.16
N ALA A 79 5.71 -12.73 -14.11
CA ALA A 79 5.97 -14.14 -13.82
C ALA A 79 7.31 -14.37 -13.10
N ASP A 80 8.29 -13.50 -13.35
CA ASP A 80 9.63 -13.55 -12.76
C ASP A 80 9.73 -12.79 -11.43
N GLY A 81 8.75 -11.95 -11.10
CA GLY A 81 8.69 -11.22 -9.82
C GLY A 81 8.31 -12.17 -8.69
N LEU A 82 9.08 -12.16 -7.60
CA LEU A 82 8.81 -13.07 -6.47
C LEU A 82 7.54 -12.65 -5.75
N ALA A 83 7.40 -11.36 -5.45
CA ALA A 83 6.26 -10.83 -4.72
C ALA A 83 5.01 -10.75 -5.60
N ALA A 84 5.14 -10.28 -6.84
CA ALA A 84 4.05 -10.26 -7.79
C ALA A 84 3.45 -11.66 -8.04
N ARG A 85 4.31 -12.68 -8.21
CA ARG A 85 3.84 -14.05 -8.39
C ARG A 85 3.14 -14.60 -7.15
N ALA A 86 3.64 -14.28 -5.95
CA ALA A 86 3.01 -14.71 -4.70
C ALA A 86 1.61 -14.10 -4.54
N LEU A 87 1.48 -12.78 -4.77
CA LEU A 87 0.18 -12.09 -4.71
C LEU A 87 -0.79 -12.60 -5.78
N ALA A 88 -0.32 -12.79 -7.03
CA ALA A 88 -1.15 -13.31 -8.11
C ALA A 88 -1.68 -14.73 -7.82
N ARG A 89 -0.86 -15.58 -7.18
CA ARG A 89 -1.29 -16.92 -6.74
C ARG A 89 -2.31 -16.84 -5.61
N TRP A 90 -2.08 -15.94 -4.64
CA TRP A 90 -3.01 -15.73 -3.53
C TRP A 90 -4.40 -15.28 -4.02
N ILE A 91 -4.46 -14.30 -4.94
CA ILE A 91 -5.73 -13.81 -5.51
C ILE A 91 -6.51 -14.93 -6.20
N ARG A 92 -5.81 -15.83 -6.91
CA ARG A 92 -6.42 -16.95 -7.64
C ARG A 92 -6.82 -18.14 -6.75
N ASN A 93 -6.35 -18.18 -5.50
CA ASN A 93 -6.66 -19.28 -4.59
C ASN A 93 -8.03 -19.04 -3.91
N PRO A 94 -9.02 -19.94 -4.09
CA PRO A 94 -10.30 -19.82 -3.38
C PRO A 94 -10.19 -20.06 -1.87
N GLU A 95 -9.17 -20.81 -1.41
CA GLU A 95 -8.91 -21.12 0.01
C GLU A 95 -7.83 -20.20 0.61
N ARG A 96 -7.70 -18.99 0.07
CA ARG A 96 -6.67 -18.04 0.48
C ARG A 96 -6.83 -17.58 1.93
N ASP A 97 -5.71 -17.50 2.66
CA ASP A 97 -5.68 -16.94 4.00
C ASP A 97 -5.61 -15.40 3.95
N VAL A 98 -6.67 -14.74 4.40
CA VAL A 98 -6.78 -13.28 4.47
C VAL A 98 -5.70 -12.62 5.33
N ARG A 99 -5.13 -13.34 6.30
CA ARG A 99 -4.08 -12.82 7.18
C ARG A 99 -2.76 -12.62 6.45
N GLN A 100 -2.56 -13.27 5.31
CA GLN A 100 -1.36 -13.13 4.49
C GLN A 100 -1.43 -11.91 3.55
N LEU A 101 -2.63 -11.38 3.28
CA LEU A 101 -2.83 -10.31 2.33
C LEU A 101 -1.97 -9.07 2.64
N PRO A 102 -1.90 -8.55 3.89
CA PRO A 102 -1.11 -7.35 4.18
C PRO A 102 0.35 -7.51 3.74
N GLN A 103 0.99 -8.63 4.10
CA GLN A 103 2.39 -8.88 3.75
C GLN A 103 2.58 -9.05 2.24
N LEU A 104 1.76 -9.90 1.60
CA LEU A 104 1.86 -10.16 0.16
C LEU A 104 1.65 -8.89 -0.67
N PHE A 105 0.71 -8.04 -0.24
CA PHE A 105 0.42 -6.78 -0.89
C PHE A 105 1.58 -5.80 -0.75
N GLU A 106 2.12 -5.65 0.46
CA GLU A 106 3.23 -4.73 0.71
C GLU A 106 4.54 -5.15 0.04
N ASP A 107 4.82 -6.45 -0.03
CA ASP A 107 5.97 -6.98 -0.76
C ASP A 107 5.83 -6.69 -2.26
N TRP A 108 4.65 -6.92 -2.83
CA TRP A 108 4.38 -6.61 -4.24
C TRP A 108 4.47 -5.10 -4.51
N GLU A 109 3.87 -4.28 -3.64
CA GLU A 109 3.95 -2.83 -3.78
C GLU A 109 5.40 -2.36 -3.75
N THR A 110 6.20 -2.91 -2.84
CA THR A 110 7.63 -2.61 -2.73
C THR A 110 8.40 -3.03 -3.97
N GLU A 111 8.17 -4.24 -4.48
CA GLU A 111 8.81 -4.78 -5.69
C GLU A 111 8.54 -3.88 -6.92
N VAL A 112 7.28 -3.49 -7.14
CA VAL A 112 6.91 -2.63 -8.28
C VAL A 112 7.47 -1.22 -8.12
N MET A 113 7.48 -0.67 -6.90
CA MET A 113 8.03 0.66 -6.64
C MET A 113 9.55 0.68 -6.82
N GLN A 114 10.27 -0.35 -6.35
CA GLN A 114 11.70 -0.52 -6.55
C GLN A 114 12.07 -0.61 -8.04
N ALA A 115 11.30 -1.35 -8.83
CA ALA A 115 11.48 -1.41 -10.29
C ALA A 115 11.31 -0.05 -10.97
N LYS A 116 10.59 0.89 -10.34
CA LYS A 116 10.40 2.27 -10.80
C LYS A 116 11.39 3.27 -10.16
N GLY A 117 12.40 2.78 -9.45
CA GLY A 117 13.43 3.60 -8.80
C GLY A 117 13.03 4.19 -7.45
N TRP A 118 11.91 3.76 -6.87
CA TRP A 118 11.46 4.19 -5.56
C TRP A 118 11.86 3.19 -4.49
N VAL A 119 12.42 3.67 -3.39
CA VAL A 119 12.70 2.85 -2.20
C VAL A 119 11.81 3.35 -1.07
N ARG A 120 11.13 2.43 -0.37
CA ARG A 120 10.41 2.79 0.86
C ARG A 120 11.43 3.34 1.86
N SER A 121 11.26 4.58 2.27
CA SER A 121 11.95 5.12 3.43
C SER A 121 11.38 4.41 4.66
N LEU A 122 12.19 3.58 5.31
CA LEU A 122 11.92 3.24 6.69
C LEU A 122 11.86 4.55 7.48
N PRO A 123 10.93 4.71 8.44
CA PRO A 123 11.00 5.85 9.34
C PRO A 123 12.38 5.82 9.99
N GLU A 124 13.20 6.80 9.63
CA GLU A 124 14.50 7.00 10.24
C GLU A 124 14.25 7.08 11.74
N SER A 125 14.67 6.06 12.47
CA SER A 125 14.74 6.16 13.92
C SER A 125 15.60 7.38 14.16
N ALA A 126 15.00 8.44 14.70
CA ALA A 126 15.62 9.75 14.82
C ALA A 126 17.08 9.60 15.24
N PRO A 127 18.04 10.24 14.55
CA PRO A 127 19.44 10.15 14.95
C PRO A 127 19.55 10.56 16.44
N PRO A 128 20.23 9.79 17.29
CA PRO A 128 20.37 10.13 18.69
C PRO A 128 21.18 11.42 18.79
N GLY A 129 20.50 12.53 19.09
CA GLY A 129 21.08 13.78 19.56
C GLY A 129 21.91 14.55 18.54
N LEU A 130 21.30 15.55 17.91
CA LEU A 130 22.06 16.75 17.54
C LEU A 130 22.06 17.71 18.74
N PRO A 131 23.22 18.25 19.16
CA PRO A 131 23.28 19.23 20.24
C PRO A 131 22.57 20.50 19.78
N MET A 132 21.64 20.96 20.62
CA MET A 132 20.99 22.26 20.51
C MET A 132 22.04 23.35 20.25
N TYR A 133 21.84 24.10 19.18
CA TYR A 133 22.52 25.37 18.93
C TYR A 133 22.24 26.31 20.11
N GLY A 134 23.17 26.36 21.07
CA GLY A 134 23.17 27.34 22.16
C GLY A 134 23.57 28.70 21.60
N GLY A 135 22.57 29.59 21.47
CA GLY A 135 22.71 30.93 20.93
C GLY A 135 23.74 31.79 21.69
N SER A 136 24.47 32.57 20.91
CA SER A 136 25.34 33.65 21.37
C SER A 136 24.56 34.66 22.23
N ALA A 137 24.97 34.85 23.48
CA ALA A 137 24.47 35.94 24.32
C ALA A 137 25.09 37.30 23.90
N PRO A 138 24.32 38.40 23.85
CA PRO A 138 24.88 39.72 23.64
C PRO A 138 25.54 40.28 24.91
N ARG A 139 26.68 40.95 24.72
CA ARG A 139 27.52 41.61 25.73
C ARG A 139 26.75 42.72 26.46
N GLY A 140 26.70 42.65 27.80
CA GLY A 140 26.40 43.79 28.67
C GLY A 140 27.67 44.60 28.95
N ARG A 141 27.61 45.93 28.77
CA ARG A 141 28.62 46.88 29.24
C ARG A 141 28.35 47.27 30.69
N GLY A 142 29.38 47.27 31.50
CA GLY A 142 29.52 47.96 32.78
C GLY A 142 30.97 48.42 32.89
#